data_AF-A0A955JI29-F1
#
_entry.id   AF-A0A955JI29-F1
#
_cell.length_a   1.000
_cell.length_b   1.000
_cell.length_c   1.000
_cell.angle_alpha   90.00
_cell.angle_beta   90.00
_cell.angle_gamma   90.00
#
_symmetry.space_group_name_H-M   'P 1'
#
loop_
_entity.id
_entity.type
_entity.pdbx_description
1 polymer ?
#
loop_
_entity_poly.entity_id
_entity_poly.type
_entity_poly.pdbx_seq_one_letter_code
_entity_poly.pdbx_strand_id
1 'polypeptide(L)'
;MASAPTVRNLNKLVTQIGSSIKPQLSLINQDIKANAKAGEAQIAGLGAQKDQAFQDITQQANDNGMYFSGFSPDQQAKYTAGTYLPALAQLQATIASTRSQLLGKKADLQQGVYDKAFATRESDIANLRDWKKMTADQQFQARQAALDRDFQASESSKDRAAAAANAARSNEPDPAAVLDADRRAVASELSKVTGGDGYVSPGSYATMKNQWTSAGYDPKTFDKYFASYRNPENTAYKLTKK
;
A
#
# COMPACT_ATOMS: atom_id res chain seq x y z
N MET A 1 6.21 5.59 10.41
CA MET A 1 5.77 4.78 9.27
C MET A 1 6.96 4.00 8.74
N ALA A 2 6.80 2.72 8.41
CA ALA A 2 7.89 1.93 7.82
C ALA A 2 8.25 2.50 6.43
N SER A 3 9.54 2.57 6.12
CA SER A 3 10.02 3.01 4.82
C SER A 3 9.64 2.02 3.71
N ALA A 4 9.45 2.52 2.49
CA ALA A 4 9.15 1.67 1.34
C ALA A 4 10.29 0.65 1.10
N PRO A 5 9.98 -0.61 0.77
CA PRO A 5 11.01 -1.58 0.40
C PRO A 5 11.74 -1.11 -0.86
N THR A 6 13.03 -1.44 -0.95
CA THR A 6 13.90 -0.99 -2.05
C THR A 6 14.18 -2.14 -3.02
N VAL A 7 14.24 -1.82 -4.32
CA VAL A 7 14.61 -2.79 -5.36
C VAL A 7 16.11 -2.75 -5.58
N ARG A 8 16.80 -3.86 -5.29
CA ARG A 8 18.25 -3.95 -5.45
C ARG A 8 18.63 -4.05 -6.93
N ASN A 9 19.78 -3.45 -7.28
CA ASN A 9 20.31 -3.49 -8.65
C ASN A 9 20.84 -4.89 -8.99
N LEU A 10 20.48 -5.40 -10.17
CA LEU A 10 20.85 -6.75 -10.62
C LEU A 10 22.38 -6.97 -10.65
N ASN A 11 23.16 -6.01 -11.17
CA ASN A 11 24.62 -6.16 -11.25
C ASN A 11 25.28 -6.19 -9.87
N LYS A 12 24.73 -5.44 -8.90
CA LYS A 12 25.17 -5.50 -7.50
C LYS A 12 24.85 -6.87 -6.89
N LEU A 13 23.66 -7.41 -7.13
CA LEU A 13 23.27 -8.74 -6.67
C LEU A 13 24.16 -9.84 -7.29
N VAL A 14 24.42 -9.78 -8.60
CA VAL A 14 25.33 -10.71 -9.29
C VAL A 14 26.73 -10.63 -8.69
N THR A 15 27.24 -9.43 -8.39
CA THR A 15 28.58 -9.27 -7.79
C THR A 15 28.62 -9.84 -6.38
N GLN A 16 27.61 -9.52 -5.56
CA GLN A 16 27.53 -9.99 -4.17
C GLN A 16 27.38 -11.51 -4.11
N ILE A 17 26.45 -12.09 -4.85
CA ILE A 17 26.25 -13.55 -4.89
C ILE A 17 27.46 -14.22 -5.55
N GLY A 18 28.00 -13.64 -6.63
CA GLY A 18 29.18 -14.12 -7.32
C GLY A 18 30.43 -14.23 -6.44
N SER A 19 30.59 -13.34 -5.44
CA SER A 19 31.69 -13.45 -4.48
C SER A 19 31.67 -14.74 -3.66
N SER A 20 30.48 -15.29 -3.38
CA SER A 20 30.34 -16.52 -2.59
C SER A 20 30.80 -17.78 -3.33
N ILE A 21 30.82 -17.75 -4.67
CA ILE A 21 31.23 -18.88 -5.51
C ILE A 21 32.68 -18.77 -6.02
N LYS A 22 33.39 -17.68 -5.71
CA LYS A 22 34.78 -17.47 -6.15
C LYS A 22 35.72 -18.62 -5.79
N PRO A 23 35.67 -19.20 -4.58
CA PRO A 23 36.51 -20.35 -4.23
C PRO A 23 36.27 -21.55 -5.15
N GLN A 24 35.02 -21.87 -5.47
CA GLN A 24 34.62 -22.97 -6.34
C GLN A 24 35.10 -22.73 -7.77
N LEU A 25 34.93 -21.50 -8.29
CA LEU A 25 35.46 -21.12 -9.61
C LEU A 25 36.98 -21.23 -9.66
N SER A 26 37.67 -20.87 -8.57
CA SER A 26 39.13 -20.99 -8.46
C SER A 26 39.57 -22.45 -8.50
N LEU A 27 38.90 -23.33 -7.75
CA LEU A 27 39.16 -24.77 -7.74
C LEU A 27 38.97 -25.37 -9.14
N ILE A 28 37.85 -25.07 -9.80
CA ILE A 28 37.59 -25.57 -11.17
C ILE A 28 38.65 -25.07 -12.16
N ASN A 29 39.08 -23.81 -12.05
CA ASN A 29 40.17 -23.29 -12.89
C ASN A 29 41.50 -24.02 -12.63
N GLN A 30 41.77 -24.40 -11.37
CA GLN A 30 42.92 -25.21 -11.01
C GLN A 30 42.80 -26.62 -11.58
N ASP A 31 41.64 -27.25 -11.49
CA ASP A 31 41.37 -28.58 -12.05
C ASP A 31 41.51 -28.60 -13.56
N ILE A 32 41.08 -27.56 -14.27
CA ILE A 32 41.27 -27.43 -15.72
C ILE A 32 42.77 -27.41 -16.07
N LYS A 33 43.57 -26.65 -15.31
CA LYS A 33 45.04 -26.60 -15.49
C LYS A 33 45.69 -27.95 -15.16
N ALA A 34 45.25 -28.58 -14.07
CA ALA A 34 45.75 -29.88 -13.66
C ALA A 34 45.42 -30.98 -14.70
N ASN A 35 44.21 -30.97 -15.26
CA ASN A 35 43.79 -31.89 -16.32
C ASN A 35 44.65 -31.76 -17.59
N ALA A 36 44.97 -30.53 -17.99
CA ALA A 36 45.86 -30.29 -19.13
C ALA A 36 47.27 -30.86 -18.87
N LYS A 37 47.85 -30.52 -17.71
CA LYS A 37 49.19 -31.00 -17.33
C LYS A 37 49.26 -32.52 -17.18
N ALA A 38 48.25 -33.12 -16.55
CA ALA A 38 48.16 -34.57 -16.41
C ALA A 38 48.02 -35.24 -17.78
N GLY A 39 47.20 -34.68 -18.66
CA GLY A 39 47.04 -35.17 -20.03
C GLY A 39 48.33 -35.12 -20.84
N GLU A 40 49.08 -34.01 -20.77
CA GLU A 40 50.40 -33.89 -21.41
C GLU A 40 51.38 -34.96 -20.89
N ALA A 41 51.43 -35.18 -19.58
CA ALA A 41 52.27 -36.21 -18.98
C ALA A 41 51.86 -37.64 -19.42
N GLN A 42 50.55 -37.91 -19.54
CA GLN A 42 50.05 -39.19 -20.03
C GLN A 42 50.38 -39.42 -21.51
N ILE A 43 50.26 -38.38 -22.35
CA ILE A 43 50.64 -38.44 -23.77
C ILE A 43 52.15 -38.70 -23.90
N ALA A 44 52.97 -38.00 -23.11
CA ALA A 44 54.42 -38.22 -23.10
C ALA A 44 54.78 -39.65 -22.65
N GLY A 45 54.11 -40.16 -21.60
CA GLY A 45 54.27 -41.54 -21.13
C GLY A 45 53.90 -42.56 -22.20
N LEU A 46 52.79 -42.35 -22.92
CA LEU A 46 52.39 -43.20 -24.04
C LEU A 46 53.42 -43.16 -25.18
N GLY A 47 53.99 -41.98 -25.46
CA GLY A 47 55.10 -41.82 -26.41
C GLY A 47 56.33 -42.63 -26.02
N ALA A 48 56.75 -42.54 -24.76
CA ALA A 48 57.87 -43.32 -24.23
C ALA A 48 57.59 -44.84 -24.30
N GLN A 49 56.36 -45.28 -24.03
CA GLN A 49 55.96 -46.69 -24.19
C GLN A 49 56.04 -47.15 -25.65
N LYS A 50 55.67 -46.30 -26.61
CA LYS A 50 55.85 -46.60 -28.04
C LYS A 50 57.33 -46.74 -28.39
N ASP A 51 58.18 -45.84 -27.90
CA ASP A 51 59.61 -45.88 -28.18
C ASP A 51 60.28 -47.13 -27.58
N GLN A 52 59.89 -47.53 -26.37
CA GLN A 52 60.33 -48.80 -25.78
C GLN A 52 59.86 -50.00 -26.62
N ALA A 53 58.58 -50.04 -27.00
CA ALA A 53 58.05 -51.13 -27.82
C ALA A 53 58.77 -51.24 -29.18
N PHE A 54 59.20 -50.12 -29.76
CA PHE A 54 59.99 -50.13 -31.00
C PHE A 54 61.40 -50.69 -30.79
N GLN A 55 62.04 -50.42 -29.66
CA GLN A 55 63.33 -51.02 -29.31
C GLN A 55 63.21 -52.53 -29.17
N ASP A 56 62.18 -53.00 -28.44
CA ASP A 56 61.91 -54.42 -28.23
C ASP A 56 61.65 -55.14 -29.58
N ILE A 57 60.79 -54.55 -30.43
CA ILE A 57 60.53 -55.05 -31.81
C ILE A 57 61.83 -55.16 -32.62
N THR A 58 62.71 -54.18 -32.49
CA THR A 58 63.98 -54.13 -33.25
C THR A 58 64.99 -55.15 -32.73
N GLN A 59 65.14 -55.30 -31.41
CA GLN A 59 65.98 -56.34 -30.81
C GLN A 59 65.49 -57.73 -31.20
N GLN A 60 64.19 -57.99 -31.11
CA GLN A 60 63.62 -59.28 -31.50
C GLN A 60 63.84 -59.59 -33.00
N ALA A 61 63.77 -58.59 -33.88
CA ALA A 61 64.09 -58.75 -35.30
C ALA A 61 65.57 -59.11 -35.53
N ASN A 62 66.49 -58.54 -34.75
CA ASN A 62 67.92 -58.83 -34.82
C ASN A 62 68.26 -60.23 -34.25
N ASP A 63 67.62 -60.63 -33.14
CA ASP A 63 67.86 -61.91 -32.47
C ASP A 63 67.34 -63.11 -33.28
N ASN A 64 66.32 -62.91 -34.11
CA ASN A 64 65.75 -63.95 -34.98
C ASN A 64 66.61 -64.29 -36.22
N GLY A 65 67.79 -63.68 -36.35
CA GLY A 65 68.91 -64.26 -37.10
C GLY A 65 69.05 -63.89 -38.58
N MET A 66 70.30 -64.03 -39.04
CA MET A 66 70.93 -63.71 -40.34
C MET A 66 70.15 -63.99 -41.66
N TYR A 67 69.00 -64.67 -41.63
CA TYR A 67 68.16 -64.95 -42.81
C TYR A 67 66.94 -64.01 -42.94
N PHE A 68 66.56 -63.28 -41.89
CA PHE A 68 65.47 -62.31 -41.87
C PHE A 68 65.96 -60.92 -41.43
N SER A 69 67.13 -60.48 -41.91
CA SER A 69 67.68 -59.13 -41.65
C SER A 69 66.87 -57.98 -42.31
N GLY A 70 65.59 -58.21 -42.60
CA GLY A 70 64.69 -57.27 -43.23
C GLY A 70 63.98 -56.44 -42.18
N PHE A 71 64.46 -55.21 -41.98
CA PHE A 71 63.64 -54.02 -41.72
C PHE A 71 62.38 -54.25 -40.83
N SER A 72 62.49 -53.97 -39.52
CA SER A 72 61.36 -53.93 -38.57
C SER A 72 60.24 -52.89 -38.77
N PRO A 73 60.28 -51.93 -39.74
CA PRO A 73 59.23 -50.92 -39.92
C PRO A 73 57.81 -51.42 -40.12
N ASP A 74 57.58 -52.59 -40.71
CA ASP A 74 56.23 -53.13 -40.84
C ASP A 74 55.61 -53.50 -39.48
N GLN A 75 56.42 -54.04 -38.56
CA GLN A 75 55.96 -54.37 -37.20
C GLN A 75 55.76 -53.11 -36.36
N GLN A 76 56.68 -52.14 -36.47
CA GLN A 76 56.53 -50.84 -35.83
C GLN A 76 55.30 -50.08 -36.34
N ALA A 77 55.01 -50.13 -37.65
CA ALA A 77 53.82 -49.54 -38.25
C ALA A 77 52.54 -50.22 -37.75
N LYS A 78 52.51 -51.56 -37.68
CA LYS A 78 51.40 -52.32 -37.09
C LYS A 78 51.15 -51.94 -35.63
N TYR A 79 52.19 -51.84 -34.80
CA TYR A 79 52.05 -51.39 -33.41
C TYR A 79 51.55 -49.95 -33.32
N THR A 80 52.07 -49.06 -34.16
CA THR A 80 51.66 -47.65 -34.19
C THR A 80 50.18 -47.52 -34.52
N ALA A 81 49.74 -48.15 -35.61
CA ALA A 81 48.37 -48.05 -36.10
C ALA A 81 47.38 -48.83 -35.23
N GLY A 82 47.77 -50.01 -34.72
CA GLY A 82 46.89 -50.90 -33.97
C GLY A 82 46.81 -50.61 -32.47
N THR A 83 47.88 -50.07 -31.87
CA THR A 83 47.99 -49.91 -30.42
C THR A 83 48.17 -48.46 -30.01
N TYR A 84 49.20 -47.79 -30.52
CA TYR A 84 49.58 -46.45 -30.06
C TYR A 84 48.56 -45.37 -30.46
N LEU A 85 48.23 -45.27 -31.75
CA LEU A 85 47.32 -44.23 -32.25
C LEU A 85 45.90 -44.35 -31.67
N PRO A 86 45.28 -45.54 -31.57
CA PRO A 86 44.01 -45.69 -30.89
C PRO A 86 44.07 -45.31 -29.40
N ALA A 87 45.12 -45.72 -28.68
CA ALA A 87 45.30 -45.34 -27.28
C ALA A 87 45.48 -43.83 -27.10
N LEU A 88 46.25 -43.19 -27.98
CA LEU A 88 46.43 -41.74 -27.99
C LEU A 88 45.11 -41.01 -28.26
N ALA A 89 44.35 -41.46 -29.26
CA ALA A 89 43.05 -40.88 -29.58
C ALA A 89 42.07 -40.99 -28.42
N GLN A 90 41.99 -42.17 -27.77
CA GLN A 90 41.12 -42.39 -26.61
C GLN A 90 41.53 -41.50 -25.42
N LEU A 91 42.83 -41.35 -25.19
CA LEU A 91 43.37 -40.47 -24.15
C LEU A 91 43.03 -39.00 -24.42
N GLN A 92 43.25 -38.53 -25.64
CA GLN A 92 42.92 -37.16 -26.04
C GLN A 92 41.42 -36.88 -25.93
N ALA A 93 40.56 -37.83 -26.35
CA ALA A 93 39.12 -37.74 -26.17
C ALA A 93 38.72 -37.65 -24.69
N THR A 94 39.38 -38.42 -23.82
CA THR A 94 39.15 -38.40 -22.38
C THR A 94 39.55 -37.05 -21.76
N ILE A 95 40.74 -36.54 -22.09
CA ILE A 95 41.22 -35.22 -21.62
C ILE A 95 40.26 -34.11 -22.05
N ALA A 96 39.81 -34.15 -23.31
CA ALA A 96 38.87 -33.18 -23.86
C ALA A 96 37.49 -33.26 -23.16
N SER A 97 36.99 -34.48 -22.94
CA SER A 97 35.72 -34.72 -22.24
C SER A 97 35.76 -34.17 -20.81
N THR A 98 36.80 -34.50 -20.03
CA THR A 98 36.98 -33.99 -18.66
C THR A 98 37.05 -32.46 -18.65
N ARG A 99 37.79 -31.85 -19.58
CA ARG A 99 37.85 -30.40 -19.71
C ARG A 99 36.48 -29.78 -20.01
N SER A 100 35.72 -30.39 -20.92
CA SER A 100 34.38 -29.93 -21.26
C SER A 100 33.43 -29.99 -20.06
N GLN A 101 33.49 -31.06 -19.27
CA GLN A 101 32.69 -31.19 -18.05
C GLN A 101 33.03 -30.13 -17.00
N LEU A 102 34.33 -29.83 -16.80
CA LEU A 102 34.76 -28.78 -15.88
C LEU A 102 34.31 -27.39 -16.34
N LEU A 103 34.39 -27.11 -17.64
CA LEU A 103 33.89 -25.87 -18.22
C LEU A 103 32.36 -25.75 -18.10
N GLY A 104 31.62 -26.86 -18.28
CA GLY A 104 30.18 -26.92 -18.04
C GLY A 104 29.83 -26.57 -16.60
N LYS A 105 30.46 -27.23 -15.62
CA LYS A 105 30.27 -26.92 -14.19
C LYS A 105 30.56 -25.45 -13.87
N LYS A 106 31.59 -24.88 -14.50
CA LYS A 106 31.92 -23.46 -14.34
C LYS A 106 30.79 -22.56 -14.86
N ALA A 107 30.26 -22.86 -16.05
CA ALA A 107 29.14 -22.14 -16.64
C ALA A 107 27.87 -22.26 -15.77
N ASP A 108 27.55 -23.46 -15.30
CA ASP A 108 26.38 -23.72 -14.44
C ASP A 108 26.45 -22.90 -13.14
N LEU A 109 27.62 -22.82 -12.51
CA LEU A 109 27.81 -21.98 -11.32
C LEU A 109 27.57 -20.50 -11.62
N GLN A 110 28.09 -20.00 -12.75
CA GLN A 110 27.91 -18.60 -13.15
C GLN A 110 26.46 -18.31 -13.51
N GLN A 111 25.77 -19.23 -14.17
CA GLN A 111 24.34 -19.14 -14.46
C GLN A 111 23.51 -19.13 -13.16
N GLY A 112 23.81 -20.02 -12.22
CA GLY A 112 23.13 -20.06 -10.92
C GLY A 112 23.26 -18.76 -10.10
N VAL A 113 24.38 -18.04 -10.24
CA VAL A 113 24.53 -16.69 -9.66
C VAL A 113 23.55 -15.72 -10.30
N TYR A 114 23.44 -15.74 -11.63
CA TYR A 114 22.52 -14.86 -12.36
C TYR A 114 21.07 -15.17 -12.01
N ASP A 115 20.68 -16.45 -12.03
CA ASP A 115 19.31 -16.89 -11.73
C ASP A 115 18.90 -16.48 -10.31
N LYS A 116 19.79 -16.69 -9.32
CA LYS A 116 19.52 -16.28 -7.93
C LYS A 116 19.43 -14.77 -7.79
N ALA A 117 20.30 -14.01 -8.48
CA ALA A 117 20.25 -12.55 -8.48
C ALA A 117 18.95 -12.04 -9.12
N PHE A 118 18.53 -12.65 -10.22
CA PHE A 118 17.29 -12.32 -10.91
C PHE A 118 16.07 -12.61 -10.03
N ALA A 119 15.97 -13.82 -9.46
CA ALA A 119 14.88 -14.19 -8.56
C ALA A 119 14.79 -13.26 -7.33
N THR A 120 15.95 -12.88 -6.78
CA THR A 120 16.02 -11.92 -5.67
C THR A 120 15.45 -10.55 -6.07
N ARG A 121 15.80 -10.05 -7.25
CA ARG A 121 15.29 -8.77 -7.76
C ARG A 121 13.79 -8.83 -8.02
N GLU A 122 13.29 -9.93 -8.58
CA GLU A 122 11.85 -10.08 -8.84
C GLU A 122 11.05 -10.12 -7.54
N SER A 123 11.59 -10.77 -6.51
CA SER A 123 11.02 -10.72 -5.16
C SER A 123 10.98 -9.28 -4.60
N ASP A 124 12.06 -8.49 -4.77
CA ASP A 124 12.06 -7.09 -4.35
C ASP A 124 10.99 -6.25 -5.09
N ILE A 125 10.80 -6.49 -6.39
CA ILE A 125 9.78 -5.81 -7.20
C ILE A 125 8.37 -6.18 -6.71
N ALA A 126 8.12 -7.46 -6.43
CA ALA A 126 6.85 -7.93 -5.88
C ALA A 126 6.56 -7.26 -4.53
N ASN A 127 7.54 -7.26 -3.61
CA ASN A 127 7.42 -6.61 -2.31
C ASN A 127 7.11 -5.11 -2.43
N LEU A 128 7.75 -4.40 -3.37
CA LEU A 128 7.45 -3.00 -3.64
C LEU A 128 6.05 -2.80 -4.21
N ARG A 129 5.60 -3.68 -5.10
CA ARG A 129 4.25 -3.63 -5.68
C ARG A 129 3.19 -3.82 -4.59
N ASP A 130 3.38 -4.78 -3.70
CA ASP A 130 2.44 -5.08 -2.62
C ASP A 130 2.40 -3.95 -1.59
N TRP A 131 3.57 -3.39 -1.24
CA TRP A 131 3.64 -2.21 -0.38
C TRP A 131 2.89 -1.01 -0.99
N LYS A 132 3.03 -0.77 -2.30
CA LYS A 132 2.30 0.31 -3.00
C LYS A 132 0.79 0.08 -2.96
N LYS A 133 0.32 -1.15 -3.19
CA LYS A 133 -1.11 -1.50 -3.09
C LYS A 133 -1.65 -1.25 -1.69
N MET A 134 -0.99 -1.79 -0.67
CA MET A 134 -1.38 -1.57 0.73
C MET A 134 -1.44 -0.09 1.09
N THR A 135 -0.46 0.70 0.63
CA THR A 135 -0.44 2.15 0.88
C THR A 135 -1.60 2.85 0.18
N ALA A 136 -1.93 2.48 -1.07
CA ALA A 136 -3.07 3.02 -1.79
C ALA A 136 -4.41 2.63 -1.11
N ASP A 137 -4.54 1.38 -0.65
CA ASP A 137 -5.74 0.90 0.04
C ASP A 137 -5.95 1.64 1.37
N GLN A 138 -4.88 1.87 2.15
CA GLN A 138 -4.95 2.67 3.37
C GLN A 138 -5.38 4.11 3.09
N GLN A 139 -4.84 4.73 2.03
CA GLN A 139 -5.24 6.09 1.64
C GLN A 139 -6.69 6.14 1.18
N PHE A 140 -7.16 5.12 0.45
CA PHE A 140 -8.54 5.01 0.01
C PHE A 140 -9.49 4.86 1.20
N GLN A 141 -9.21 3.95 2.12
CA GLN A 141 -10.00 3.75 3.34
C GLN A 141 -10.01 5.00 4.22
N ALA A 142 -8.87 5.69 4.37
CA ALA A 142 -8.80 6.94 5.13
C ALA A 142 -9.66 8.05 4.49
N ARG A 143 -9.67 8.15 3.16
CA ARG A 143 -10.56 9.10 2.44
C ARG A 143 -12.03 8.73 2.61
N GLN A 144 -12.37 7.45 2.51
CA GLN A 144 -13.75 6.98 2.68
C GLN A 144 -14.25 7.24 4.10
N ALA A 145 -13.44 6.91 5.12
CA ALA A 145 -13.76 7.20 6.52
C ALA A 145 -13.87 8.70 6.81
N ALA A 146 -13.09 9.55 6.14
CA ALA A 146 -13.23 11.01 6.26
C ALA A 146 -14.57 11.49 5.67
N LEU A 147 -14.94 11.01 4.47
CA LEU A 147 -16.22 11.32 3.85
C LEU A 147 -17.41 10.85 4.70
N ASP A 148 -17.34 9.64 5.23
CA ASP A 148 -18.40 9.09 6.09
C ASP A 148 -18.56 9.92 7.38
N ARG A 149 -17.45 10.34 7.98
CA ARG A 149 -17.46 11.20 9.17
C ARG A 149 -18.04 12.57 8.86
N ASP A 150 -17.67 13.17 7.73
CA ASP A 150 -18.19 14.46 7.30
C ASP A 150 -19.69 14.39 7.00
N PHE A 151 -20.14 13.30 6.37
CA PHE A 151 -21.56 13.04 6.12
C PHE A 151 -22.35 12.88 7.43
N GLN A 152 -21.87 12.04 8.36
CA GLN A 152 -22.51 11.85 9.66
C GLN A 152 -22.56 13.15 10.48
N ALA A 153 -21.49 13.95 10.42
CA ALA A 153 -21.46 15.25 11.08
C ALA A 153 -22.47 16.23 10.47
N SER A 154 -22.64 16.21 9.14
CA SER A 154 -23.64 17.02 8.43
C SER A 154 -25.06 16.62 8.83
N GLU A 155 -25.40 15.33 8.83
CA GLU A 155 -26.72 14.85 9.24
C GLU A 155 -27.02 15.20 10.70
N SER A 156 -26.06 14.94 11.61
CA SER A 156 -26.19 15.31 13.02
C SER A 156 -26.35 16.82 13.24
N SER A 157 -25.80 17.65 12.35
CA SER A 157 -25.98 19.11 12.40
C SER A 157 -27.39 19.52 11.99
N LYS A 158 -27.97 18.87 10.96
CA LYS A 158 -29.34 19.11 10.51
C LYS A 158 -30.34 18.68 11.58
N ASP A 159 -30.14 17.50 12.18
CA ASP A 159 -31.01 17.00 13.25
C ASP A 159 -31.00 17.93 14.46
N ARG A 160 -29.82 18.41 14.87
CA ARG A 160 -29.70 19.39 15.95
C ARG A 160 -30.38 20.72 15.61
N ALA A 161 -30.24 21.20 14.37
CA ALA A 161 -30.91 22.42 13.92
C ALA A 161 -32.44 22.25 13.90
N ALA A 162 -32.95 21.10 13.44
CA ALA A 162 -34.37 20.78 13.43
C ALA A 162 -34.94 20.65 14.86
N ALA A 163 -34.22 19.96 15.76
CA ALA A 163 -34.60 19.84 17.16
C ALA A 163 -34.62 21.22 17.85
N ALA A 164 -33.62 22.06 17.62
CA ALA A 164 -33.58 23.42 18.15
C ALA A 164 -34.74 24.29 17.61
N ALA A 165 -35.07 24.17 16.32
CA ALA A 165 -36.20 24.89 15.73
C ALA A 165 -37.54 24.44 16.33
N ASN A 166 -37.72 23.14 16.57
CA ASN A 166 -38.92 22.61 17.22
C ASN A 166 -39.02 23.05 18.69
N ALA A 167 -37.90 23.03 19.43
CA ALA A 167 -37.85 23.50 20.81
C ALA A 167 -38.20 25.00 20.90
N ALA A 168 -37.71 25.82 19.97
CA ALA A 168 -38.05 27.24 19.89
C ALA A 168 -39.56 27.46 19.67
N ARG A 169 -40.18 26.69 18.75
CA ARG A 169 -41.63 26.75 18.51
C ARG A 169 -42.45 26.33 19.73
N SER A 170 -42.02 25.30 20.47
CA SER A 170 -42.74 24.86 21.67
C SER A 170 -42.61 25.81 22.85
N ASN A 171 -41.65 26.74 22.82
CA ASN A 171 -41.43 27.72 23.87
C ASN A 171 -42.05 29.10 23.56
N GLU A 172 -42.75 29.24 22.42
CA GLU A 172 -43.55 30.43 22.17
C GLU A 172 -44.74 30.46 23.15
N PRO A 173 -44.95 31.55 23.90
CA PRO A 173 -46.04 31.64 24.84
C PRO A 173 -47.38 31.60 24.09
N ASP A 174 -48.31 30.78 24.57
CA ASP A 174 -49.67 30.67 24.01
C ASP A 174 -50.30 32.07 23.92
N PRO A 175 -50.65 32.55 22.70
CA PRO A 175 -51.23 33.88 22.50
C PRO A 175 -52.47 34.13 23.38
N ALA A 176 -53.25 33.09 23.69
CA ALA A 176 -54.41 33.20 24.56
C ALA A 176 -54.01 33.42 26.03
N ALA A 177 -52.94 32.79 26.50
CA ALA A 177 -52.41 32.97 27.84
C ALA A 177 -51.79 34.36 28.03
N VAL A 178 -51.07 34.87 27.02
CA VAL A 178 -50.52 36.25 27.02
C VAL A 178 -51.65 37.27 27.10
N LEU A 179 -52.68 37.12 26.26
CA LEU A 179 -53.85 38.00 26.27
C LEU A 179 -54.57 38.01 27.64
N ASP A 180 -54.71 36.86 28.28
CA ASP A 180 -55.33 36.76 29.60
C ASP A 180 -54.49 37.43 30.70
N ALA A 181 -53.16 37.23 30.68
CA ALA A 181 -52.25 37.89 31.61
C ALA A 181 -52.30 39.42 31.46
N ASP A 182 -52.24 39.93 30.23
CA ASP A 182 -52.30 41.36 29.94
C ASP A 182 -53.66 41.95 30.33
N ARG A 183 -54.75 41.21 30.10
CA ARG A 183 -56.09 41.61 30.55
C ARG A 183 -56.15 41.79 32.06
N ARG A 184 -55.59 40.85 32.83
CA ARG A 184 -55.56 40.91 34.30
C ARG A 184 -54.71 42.07 34.80
N ALA A 185 -53.56 42.33 34.16
CA ALA A 185 -52.71 43.46 34.49
C ALA A 185 -53.45 44.79 34.31
N VAL A 186 -54.11 44.98 33.17
CA VAL A 186 -54.90 46.19 32.89
C VAL A 186 -56.10 46.34 33.84
N ALA A 187 -56.79 45.24 34.19
CA ALA A 187 -57.86 45.28 35.19
C ALA A 187 -57.36 45.74 36.57
N SER A 188 -56.16 45.32 36.96
CA SER A 188 -55.50 45.72 38.21
C SER A 188 -55.11 47.20 38.21
N GLU A 189 -54.64 47.73 37.08
CA GLU A 189 -54.37 49.17 36.97
C GLU A 189 -55.64 50.02 36.98
N LEU A 190 -56.69 49.57 36.30
CA LEU A 190 -57.99 50.25 36.30
C LEU A 190 -58.61 50.28 37.71
N SER A 191 -58.48 49.20 38.49
CA SER A 191 -59.01 49.18 39.86
C SER A 191 -58.34 50.20 40.79
N LYS A 192 -57.03 50.45 40.62
CA LYS A 192 -56.30 51.47 41.40
C LYS A 192 -56.76 52.90 41.13
N VAL A 193 -57.27 53.17 39.94
CA VAL A 193 -57.75 54.50 39.52
C VAL A 193 -59.28 54.61 39.53
N THR A 194 -59.95 53.64 40.14
CA THR A 194 -61.41 53.64 40.31
C THR A 194 -61.78 54.59 41.45
N GLY A 195 -62.71 55.51 41.18
CA GLY A 195 -63.17 56.50 42.15
C GLY A 195 -64.11 55.91 43.21
N GLY A 196 -64.49 56.72 44.20
CA GLY A 196 -65.45 56.32 45.24
C GLY A 196 -66.86 56.00 44.71
N ASP A 197 -67.16 56.35 43.46
CA ASP A 197 -68.37 56.01 42.72
C ASP A 197 -68.31 54.61 42.06
N GLY A 198 -67.18 53.90 42.20
CA GLY A 198 -66.99 52.57 41.65
C GLY A 198 -66.60 52.55 40.17
N TYR A 199 -66.32 53.71 39.55
CA TYR A 199 -65.98 53.82 38.14
C TYR A 199 -64.67 54.57 37.89
N VAL A 200 -64.05 54.32 36.74
CA VAL A 200 -62.80 54.97 36.31
C VAL A 200 -63.12 56.21 35.50
N SER A 201 -62.44 57.33 35.73
CA SER A 201 -62.69 58.58 34.97
C SER A 201 -62.53 58.39 33.45
N PRO A 202 -63.24 59.15 32.60
CA PRO A 202 -63.10 59.06 31.15
C PRO A 202 -61.66 59.27 30.64
N GLY A 203 -60.88 60.13 31.29
CA GLY A 203 -59.48 60.36 30.98
C GLY A 203 -58.60 59.15 31.26
N SER A 204 -58.71 58.58 32.47
CA SER A 204 -57.95 57.38 32.86
C SER A 204 -58.32 56.17 31.99
N TYR A 205 -59.60 56.02 31.64
CA TYR A 205 -60.07 54.96 30.75
C TYR A 205 -59.49 55.09 29.33
N ALA A 206 -59.43 56.31 28.79
CA ALA A 206 -58.83 56.58 27.49
C ALA A 206 -57.32 56.31 27.48
N THR A 207 -56.62 56.65 28.56
CA THR A 207 -55.18 56.36 28.71
C THR A 207 -54.91 54.86 28.68
N MET A 208 -55.67 54.06 29.43
CA MET A 208 -55.50 52.60 29.46
C MET A 208 -55.86 51.96 28.12
N LYS A 209 -56.87 52.49 27.42
CA LYS A 209 -57.22 52.06 26.07
C LYS A 209 -56.11 52.32 25.05
N ASN A 210 -55.44 53.47 25.15
CA ASN A 210 -54.28 53.79 24.32
C ASN A 210 -53.11 52.85 24.63
N GLN A 211 -52.85 52.54 25.91
CA GLN A 211 -51.81 51.57 26.29
C GLN A 211 -52.09 50.17 25.74
N TRP A 212 -53.34 49.70 25.82
CA TRP A 212 -53.77 48.43 25.21
C TRP A 212 -53.54 48.39 23.70
N THR A 213 -53.85 49.49 23.01
CA THR A 213 -53.63 49.62 21.57
C THR A 213 -52.15 49.68 21.21
N SER A 214 -51.34 50.39 22.00
CA SER A 214 -49.88 50.44 21.85
C SER A 214 -49.21 49.08 22.09
N ALA A 215 -49.82 48.20 22.88
CA ALA A 215 -49.41 46.81 23.04
C ALA A 215 -49.80 45.90 21.85
N GLY A 216 -50.43 46.47 20.80
CA GLY A 216 -50.80 45.76 19.57
C GLY A 216 -52.20 45.15 19.58
N TYR A 217 -52.98 45.34 20.65
CA TYR A 217 -54.34 44.81 20.74
C TYR A 217 -55.38 45.74 20.10
N ASP A 218 -56.48 45.17 19.62
CA ASP A 218 -57.58 45.94 19.02
C ASP A 218 -58.29 46.81 20.09
N PRO A 219 -58.41 48.15 19.90
CA PRO A 219 -59.10 49.03 20.85
C PRO A 219 -60.55 48.65 21.13
N LYS A 220 -61.23 47.94 20.23
CA LYS A 220 -62.59 47.40 20.43
C LYS A 220 -62.61 46.31 21.51
N THR A 221 -61.56 45.51 21.59
CA THR A 221 -61.46 44.45 22.60
C THR A 221 -61.27 45.02 24.00
N PHE A 222 -60.58 46.16 24.12
CA PHE A 222 -60.50 46.91 25.37
C PHE A 222 -61.89 47.32 25.87
N ASP A 223 -62.68 47.97 25.01
CA ASP A 223 -64.03 48.43 25.37
C ASP A 223 -64.97 47.28 25.73
N LYS A 224 -64.71 46.08 25.19
CA LYS A 224 -65.44 44.84 25.50
C LYS A 224 -65.03 44.27 26.86
N TYR A 225 -63.73 44.10 27.12
CA TYR A 225 -63.25 43.45 28.34
C TYR A 225 -63.39 44.34 29.58
N PHE A 226 -63.26 45.66 29.43
CA PHE A 226 -63.24 46.58 30.56
C PHE A 226 -64.49 47.47 30.61
N ALA A 227 -65.60 47.03 30.01
CA ALA A 227 -66.85 47.78 29.98
C ALA A 227 -67.38 48.13 31.39
N SER A 228 -67.16 47.23 32.36
CA SER A 228 -67.62 47.37 33.75
C SER A 228 -66.97 48.51 34.52
N TYR A 229 -65.82 49.02 34.08
CA TYR A 229 -65.12 50.13 34.73
C TYR A 229 -65.63 51.51 34.29
N ARG A 230 -66.60 51.57 33.36
CA ARG A 230 -67.20 52.82 32.88
C ARG A 230 -68.50 53.11 33.61
N ASN A 231 -68.70 54.35 34.04
CA ASN A 231 -69.97 54.79 34.60
C ASN A 231 -71.03 54.85 33.47
N PRO A 232 -72.11 54.03 33.53
CA PRO A 232 -73.13 53.99 32.48
C PRO A 232 -73.91 55.31 32.34
N GLU A 233 -73.95 56.12 33.41
CA GLU A 233 -74.62 57.42 33.44
C GLU A 233 -73.76 58.56 32.88
N ASN A 234 -72.49 58.29 32.53
CA ASN A 234 -71.56 59.30 32.02
C ASN A 234 -71.31 59.11 30.51
N THR A 235 -71.75 60.06 29.70
CA THR A 235 -71.63 60.01 28.23
C THR A 235 -70.25 60.43 27.70
N ALA A 236 -69.32 60.84 28.56
CA ALA A 236 -68.01 61.35 28.14
C ALA A 236 -66.99 60.26 27.73
N TYR A 237 -67.32 58.97 27.90
CA TYR A 237 -66.44 57.88 27.44
C TYR A 237 -66.45 57.75 25.91
N LYS A 238 -65.27 57.82 25.30
CA LYS A 238 -65.08 57.65 23.85
C LYS A 238 -65.02 56.17 23.48
N LEU A 239 -66.18 55.59 23.21
CA LEU A 239 -66.30 54.19 22.77
C LEU A 239 -65.92 54.05 21.30
N THR A 240 -65.18 53.00 20.97
CA THR A 240 -64.94 52.62 19.58
C THR A 240 -66.20 51.96 19.06
N LYS A 241 -66.84 52.56 18.06
CA LYS A 241 -68.06 52.01 17.43
C LYS A 241 -67.73 50.70 16.68
N LYS A 242 -68.76 49.86 16.51
CA LYS A 242 -68.69 48.63 15.72
C LYS A 242 -68.08 48.90 14.35
#